data_AF-X0TD43-F1
#
_entry.id   AF-X0TD43-F1
#
_cell.length_a   1.000
_cell.length_b   1.000
_cell.length_c   1.000
_cell.angle_alpha   90.00
_cell.angle_beta   90.00
_cell.angle_gamma   90.00
#
_symmetry.space_group_name_H-M   'P 1'
#
loop_
_entity.id
_entity.type
_entity.pdbx_description
1 polymer ?
#
loop_
_entity_poly.entity_id
_entity_poly.type
_entity_poly.pdbx_seq_one_letter_code
_entity_poly.pdbx_strand_id
1 'polypeptide(L)' 'LDFELISAVAQNLNDDHWPARLIALYLLAKNQDRNFDKVLNWTAERDSSGLVRNMAIALGAVPQQPADKPLSGD' A
#
# COMPACT_ATOMS: atom_id res chain seq x y z
N LEU A 1 4.75 18.10 1.22
CA LEU A 1 5.75 17.67 2.21
C LEU A 1 7.12 17.95 1.63
N ASP A 2 8.10 18.36 2.43
CA ASP A 2 9.49 18.40 1.98
C ASP A 2 10.06 16.97 1.82
N PHE A 3 11.21 16.86 1.16
CA PHE A 3 11.82 15.58 0.84
C PHE A 3 12.24 14.79 2.09
N GLU A 4 12.70 15.48 3.13
CA GLU A 4 13.16 14.86 4.38
C GLU A 4 11.97 14.21 5.12
N LEU A 5 10.85 14.93 5.19
CA LEU A 5 9.62 14.44 5.78
C LEU A 5 9.02 13.28 4.97
N ILE A 6 9.04 13.34 3.63
CA ILE A 6 8.61 12.21 2.78
C ILE A 6 9.47 10.97 3.07
N SER A 7 10.79 11.14 3.18
CA SER A 7 11.71 10.05 3.47
C SER A 7 11.44 9.42 4.84
N ALA A 8 11.26 10.25 5.88
CA ALA A 8 10.93 9.79 7.22
C ALA A 8 9.60 9.03 7.27
N VAL A 9 8.56 9.53 6.59
CA VAL A 9 7.27 8.83 6.51
C VAL A 9 7.39 7.52 5.72
N ALA A 10 8.17 7.47 4.64
CA ALA A 10 8.38 6.26 3.85
C ALA A 10 9.02 5.12 4.65
N GLN A 11 9.89 5.41 5.62
CA GLN A 11 10.46 4.39 6.50
C GLN A 11 9.39 3.65 7.32
N ASN A 12 8.30 4.34 7.67
CA ASN A 12 7.20 3.78 8.44
C ASN A 12 6.33 2.79 7.64
N LEU A 13 6.52 2.65 6.31
CA LEU A 13 5.86 1.60 5.52
C LEU A 13 6.33 0.19 5.88
N ASN A 14 7.46 0.05 6.60
CA ASN A 14 8.00 -1.23 7.06
C ASN A 14 7.93 -1.41 8.58
N ASP A 15 7.20 -0.56 9.30
CA ASP A 15 7.06 -0.68 10.75
C ASP A 15 6.31 -1.96 11.14
N ASP A 16 6.69 -2.60 12.25
CA ASP A 16 6.03 -3.81 12.75
C ASP A 16 4.56 -3.56 13.12
N HIS A 17 4.23 -2.33 13.53
CA HIS A 17 2.89 -1.92 13.91
C HIS A 17 2.09 -1.50 12.68
N TRP A 18 1.08 -2.29 12.32
CA TRP A 18 0.22 -2.00 11.17
C TRP A 18 -0.45 -0.60 11.20
N PRO A 19 -0.80 0.03 12.34
CA PRO A 19 -1.36 1.38 12.32
C PRO A 19 -0.37 2.42 11.80
N ALA A 20 0.93 2.28 12.11
CA ALA A 20 1.97 3.17 11.61
C ALA A 20 2.09 3.07 10.08
N ARG A 21 2.11 1.83 9.54
CA ARG A 21 2.10 1.59 8.10
C ARG A 21 0.87 2.18 7.41
N LEU A 22 -0.32 2.04 8.02
CA LEU A 22 -1.56 2.59 7.49
C LEU A 22 -1.51 4.12 7.35
N ILE A 23 -1.07 4.81 8.41
CA ILE A 23 -0.96 6.27 8.40
C ILE A 23 0.13 6.73 7.43
N ALA A 24 1.28 6.04 7.39
CA ALA A 24 2.33 6.33 6.43
C ALA A 24 1.84 6.22 4.98
N LEU A 25 1.11 5.14 4.66
CA LEU A 25 0.53 4.93 3.33
C LEU A 25 -0.45 6.04 2.95
N TYR A 26 -1.35 6.42 3.87
CA TYR A 26 -2.30 7.50 3.66
C TYR A 26 -1.60 8.84 3.41
N LEU A 27 -0.63 9.20 4.25
CA LEU A 27 0.12 10.46 4.13
C LEU A 27 0.87 10.53 2.81
N LEU A 28 1.55 9.47 2.40
CA LEU A 28 2.30 9.44 1.15
C LEU A 28 1.38 9.49 -0.07
N ALA A 29 0.29 8.72 -0.07
CA ALA A 29 -0.68 8.70 -1.18
C ALA A 29 -1.39 10.04 -1.39
N LYS A 30 -1.59 10.84 -0.33
CA LYS A 30 -2.20 12.17 -0.44
C LYS A 30 -1.23 13.26 -0.92
N ASN A 31 0.08 13.01 -0.86
CA ASN A 31 1.10 14.01 -1.13
C ASN A 31 1.95 13.69 -2.38
N GLN A 32 1.71 12.56 -3.04
CA GLN A 32 2.41 12.17 -4.26
C GLN A 32 1.42 11.87 -5.39
N ASP A 33 1.76 12.29 -6.61
CA ASP A 33 1.03 11.94 -7.82
C ASP A 33 1.27 10.45 -8.20
N ARG A 34 1.03 10.08 -9.47
CA ARG A 34 1.07 8.69 -10.02
C ARG A 34 2.35 7.88 -9.73
N ASN A 35 3.41 8.49 -9.21
CA ASN A 35 4.63 7.78 -8.80
C ASN A 35 4.43 6.84 -7.61
N PHE A 36 3.29 6.95 -6.90
CA PHE A 36 2.99 6.12 -5.73
C PHE A 36 2.17 4.85 -6.04
N ASP A 37 1.65 4.72 -7.26
CA ASP A 37 0.75 3.62 -7.67
C ASP A 37 1.38 2.24 -7.46
N LYS A 38 2.69 2.10 -7.73
CA LYS A 38 3.42 0.84 -7.53
C LYS A 38 3.44 0.42 -6.06
N VAL A 39 3.60 1.38 -5.15
CA VAL A 39 3.60 1.13 -3.71
C VAL A 39 2.20 0.75 -3.25
N LEU A 40 1.17 1.44 -3.72
CA LEU A 40 -0.22 1.09 -3.44
C LEU A 40 -0.55 -0.33 -3.90
N ASN A 41 -0.20 -0.69 -5.15
CA ASN A 41 -0.46 -2.03 -5.68
C ASN A 41 0.28 -3.12 -4.89
N TRP A 42 1.57 -2.92 -4.62
CA TRP A 42 2.35 -3.87 -3.82
C TRP A 42 1.77 -4.04 -2.41
N THR A 43 1.37 -2.94 -1.78
CA THR A 43 0.78 -2.93 -0.43
C THR A 43 -0.55 -3.67 -0.40
N ALA A 44 -1.42 -3.43 -1.39
CA ALA A 44 -2.70 -4.13 -1.53
C ALA A 44 -2.54 -5.65 -1.66
N GLU A 45 -1.45 -6.11 -2.27
CA GLU A 45 -1.17 -7.53 -2.47
C GLU A 45 -0.48 -8.20 -1.28
N ARG A 46 0.42 -7.49 -0.57
CA ARG A 46 1.41 -8.12 0.31
C ARG A 46 1.42 -7.67 1.76
N ASP A 47 0.78 -6.56 2.14
CA ASP A 47 0.80 -6.15 3.54
C ASP A 47 0.17 -7.22 4.43
N SER A 48 0.80 -7.51 5.57
CA SER A 48 0.33 -8.54 6.50
C SER A 48 -1.03 -8.19 7.13
N SER A 49 -1.36 -6.90 7.24
CA SER A 49 -2.63 -6.41 7.78
C SER A 49 -3.67 -6.23 6.68
N GLY A 50 -4.83 -6.87 6.84
CA GLY A 50 -5.96 -6.68 5.93
C GLY A 50 -6.48 -5.24 5.87
N LEU A 51 -6.35 -4.48 6.97
CA LEU A 51 -6.75 -3.08 7.00
C LEU A 51 -5.85 -2.21 6.13
N VAL A 52 -4.53 -2.47 6.14
CA VAL A 52 -3.58 -1.75 5.31
C VAL A 52 -3.78 -2.10 3.83
N ARG A 53 -4.02 -3.38 3.50
CA ARG A 53 -4.37 -3.81 2.14
C ARG A 53 -5.64 -3.12 1.62
N ASN A 54 -6.69 -3.08 2.44
CA ASN A 54 -7.95 -2.42 2.08
C ASN A 54 -7.78 -0.90 1.90
N MET A 55 -6.95 -0.26 2.73
CA MET A 55 -6.61 1.16 2.57
C MET A 55 -5.92 1.41 1.23
N ALA A 56 -4.96 0.57 0.84
CA ALA A 56 -4.29 0.70 -0.46
C ALA A 56 -5.29 0.65 -1.63
N ILE A 57 -6.26 -0.28 -1.59
CA ILE A 57 -7.34 -0.37 -2.58
C ILE A 57 -8.22 0.88 -2.57
N ALA A 58 -8.62 1.37 -1.40
CA ALA A 58 -9.42 2.59 -1.26
C ALA A 58 -8.68 3.85 -1.78
N LEU A 59 -7.35 3.84 -1.76
CA LEU A 59 -6.48 4.89 -2.29
C LEU A 59 -6.21 4.75 -3.79
N GLY A 60 -6.77 3.73 -4.46
CA GLY A 60 -6.70 3.55 -5.92
C GLY A 60 -5.79 2.42 -6.37
N ALA A 61 -5.31 1.55 -5.47
CA ALA A 61 -4.57 0.36 -5.88
C ALA A 61 -5.43 -0.52 -6.79
N VAL A 62 -4.82 -1.00 -7.86
CA VAL A 62 -5.35 -2.06 -8.73
C VAL A 62 -4.44 -3.28 -8.52
N PRO A 63 -4.63 -4.03 -7.42
CA PRO A 63 -3.82 -5.23 -7.16
C PRO A 63 -3.99 -6.18 -8.34
N GLN A 64 -2.88 -6.62 -8.91
CA GLN A 64 -2.94 -7.69 -9.90
C GLN A 64 -3.22 -8.96 -9.11
N GLN A 65 -4.44 -9.48 -9.27
CA GLN A 65 -4.80 -10.80 -8.79
C GLN A 65 -3.69 -11.77 -9.24
N PRO A 66 -3.16 -12.65 -8.37
CA PRO A 66 -2.13 -13.60 -8.81
C PRO A 66 -2.67 -14.35 -10.03
N ALA A 67 -1.90 -14.36 -11.11
CA ALA A 67 -2.28 -14.98 -12.39
C ALA A 67 -2.56 -16.49 -12.30
N ASP A 68 -2.36 -17.10 -11.13
CA ASP A 68 -2.38 -18.55 -10.92
C ASP A 68 -3.37 -18.98 -9.84
N LYS A 69 -4.65 -18.56 -9.94
CA LYS A 69 -5.72 -19.34 -9.31
C LYS A 69 -6.40 -20.16 -10.42
N PRO A 70 -6.12 -21.47 -10.55
CA PRO A 70 -6.90 -22.31 -11.45
C PRO A 70 -8.36 -22.15 -11.08
N LEU A 71 -9.20 -21.94 -12.09
CA LEU A 71 -10.65 -22.06 -11.93
C LEU A 71 -10.89 -23.50 -11.44
N SER A 72 -11.15 -23.66 -10.15
CA SER A 72 -11.67 -24.92 -9.63
C SER A 72 -13.04 -25.06 -10.27
N GLY A 73 -13.10 -25.91 -11.30
CA GLY A 73 -14.35 -26.33 -11.89
C GLY A 73 -15.04 -27.27 -10.91
N ASP A 74 -16.20 -26.85 -10.44
CA ASP A 74 -17.26 -27.73 -9.94
C ASP A 74 -18.43 -27.64 -10.93
#